data_AF-A0A382K9V7-F1
#
_entry.id   AF-A0A382K9V7-F1
#
_cell.length_a   1.000
_cell.length_b   1.000
_cell.length_c   1.000
_cell.angle_alpha   90.00
_cell.angle_beta   90.00
_cell.angle_gamma   90.00
#
_symmetry.space_group_name_H-M   'P 1'
#
loop_
_entity.id
_entity.type
_entity.pdbx_description
1 polymer ?
#
loop_
_entity_poly.entity_id
_entity_poly.type
_entity_poly.pdbx_seq_one_letter_code
_entity_poly.pdbx_strand_id
1 'polypeptide(L)' 'MENKYLLSLDGGGVREVATVIFLSKLEKALGTPLYKKFDFFVGTSAG' A
#
# COMPACT_ATOMS: atom_id res chain seq x y z
N MET A 1 13.02 4.57 -20.29
CA MET A 1 13.22 4.17 -18.88
C MET A 1 11.91 3.61 -18.38
N GLU A 2 11.94 2.49 -17.67
CA GLU A 2 10.74 1.89 -17.08
C GLU A 2 10.33 2.69 -15.83
N ASN A 3 9.03 2.92 -15.65
CA ASN A 3 8.52 3.62 -14.47
C ASN A 3 8.70 2.74 -13.23
N LYS A 4 9.09 3.35 -12.10
CA LYS A 4 9.17 2.70 -10.80
C LYS A 4 8.06 3.18 -9.90
N TYR A 5 7.41 2.26 -9.19
CA TYR A 5 6.25 2.54 -8.33
C TYR A 5 6.61 2.38 -6.85
N LEU A 6 6.29 3.39 -6.05
CA LEU A 6 6.48 3.43 -4.60
C LEU A 6 5.11 3.48 -3.91
N LEU A 7 4.89 2.60 -2.94
CA LEU A 7 3.77 2.71 -1.99
C LEU A 7 4.29 3.30 -0.68
N SER A 8 3.74 4.46 -0.28
CA SER A 8 4.08 5.14 0.99
C SER A 8 2.91 5.07 1.95
N LEU A 9 3.16 4.61 3.16
CA LEU A 9 2.18 4.38 4.21
C LEU A 9 2.52 5.25 5.42
N ASP A 10 1.58 6.11 5.80
CA ASP A 10 1.74 7.02 6.93
C ASP A 10 1.60 6.29 8.26
N GLY A 11 2.15 6.85 9.33
CA GLY A 11 1.88 6.37 10.67
C GLY A 11 0.51 6.82 11.20
N GLY A 12 -0.24 5.90 11.80
CA GLY A 12 -1.59 6.22 12.29
C GLY A 12 -2.05 5.47 13.53
N GLY A 13 -1.26 4.52 14.04
CA GLY A 13 -1.72 3.59 15.08
C GLY A 13 -3.00 2.88 14.64
N VAL A 14 -4.03 2.86 15.49
CA VAL A 14 -5.33 2.25 15.15
C VAL A 14 -6.01 2.86 13.92
N ARG A 15 -5.67 4.09 13.52
CA ARG A 15 -6.26 4.74 12.34
C ARG A 15 -5.82 4.09 11.03
N GLU A 16 -4.72 3.34 11.02
CA GLU A 16 -4.26 2.58 9.86
C GLU A 16 -5.25 1.50 9.41
N VAL A 17 -6.27 1.17 10.22
CA VAL A 17 -7.40 0.36 9.75
C VAL A 17 -8.02 0.94 8.48
N ALA A 18 -8.07 2.28 8.33
CA ALA A 18 -8.55 2.91 7.10
C ALA A 18 -7.65 2.61 5.90
N THR A 19 -6.33 2.70 6.08
CA THR A 19 -5.33 2.36 5.07
C THR A 19 -5.41 0.89 4.67
N VAL A 20 -5.50 -0.03 5.63
CA VAL A 20 -5.67 -1.47 5.36
C VAL A 20 -6.97 -1.74 4.59
N ILE A 21 -8.08 -1.11 4.95
CA ILE A 21 -9.35 -1.23 4.22
C ILE A 21 -9.20 -0.71 2.78
N PHE A 22 -8.52 0.42 2.60
CA PHE A 22 -8.24 0.96 1.27
C PHE A 22 -7.37 0.01 0.44
N LEU A 23 -6.24 -0.46 0.98
CA LEU A 23 -5.33 -1.37 0.29
C LEU A 23 -6.00 -2.70 -0.06
N SER A 24 -6.85 -3.24 0.83
CA SER A 24 -7.63 -4.44 0.54
C SER A 24 -8.58 -4.25 -0.64
N LYS A 25 -9.24 -3.08 -0.74
CA LYS A 25 -10.10 -2.75 -1.89
C LYS A 25 -9.28 -2.52 -3.16
N LEU A 26 -8.13 -1.88 -3.06
CA LEU A 26 -7.22 -1.66 -4.18
C LEU A 26 -6.69 -2.99 -4.75
N GLU A 27 -6.25 -3.90 -3.89
CA GLU A 27 -5.77 -5.23 -4.30
C GLU A 27 -6.85 -6.01 -5.06
N LYS A 28 -8.10 -5.97 -4.56
CA LYS A 28 -9.26 -6.57 -5.23
C LYS A 28 -9.54 -5.92 -6.59
N ALA A 29 -9.48 -4.60 -6.69
CA ALA A 29 -9.73 -3.88 -7.94
C ALA A 29 -8.64 -4.15 -8.99
N LEU A 30 -7.39 -4.38 -8.56
CA LEU A 30 -6.27 -4.72 -9.45
C LEU A 30 -6.24 -6.20 -9.84
N GLY A 31 -6.96 -7.07 -9.11
CA GLY A 31 -7.00 -8.51 -9.37
C GLY A 31 -5.67 -9.23 -9.17
N THR A 32 -4.73 -8.62 -8.45
CA THR A 32 -3.38 -9.15 -8.22
C THR A 32 -2.81 -8.58 -6.93
N PRO A 33 -1.98 -9.33 -6.20
CA PRO A 33 -1.37 -8.85 -4.96
C PRO A 33 -0.60 -7.53 -5.14
N LEU A 34 -0.75 -6.59 -4.20
CA LEU A 34 -0.13 -5.26 -4.30
C LEU A 34 1.41 -5.33 -4.40
N TYR A 35 2.03 -6.31 -3.74
CA TYR A 35 3.49 -6.51 -3.80
C TYR A 35 4.02 -6.84 -5.20
N LYS A 36 3.15 -7.20 -6.16
CA LYS A 36 3.53 -7.40 -7.56
C LYS A 36 3.44 -6.11 -8.41
N LYS A 37 2.90 -5.03 -7.85
CA LYS A 37 2.64 -3.76 -8.56
C LYS A 37 3.55 -2.63 -8.15
N PHE A 38 4.07 -2.65 -6.92
CA PHE A 38 5.01 -1.66 -6.44
C PHE A 38 6.40 -2.26 -6.33
N ASP A 39 7.40 -1.49 -6.76
CA ASP A 39 8.82 -1.84 -6.63
C ASP A 39 9.34 -1.56 -5.22
N PHE A 40 8.75 -0.56 -4.55
CA PHE A 40 9.19 -0.08 -3.26
C PHE A 40 8.02 0.12 -2.29
N PHE A 41 8.30 -0.12 -1.02
CA PHE A 41 7.38 0.07 0.09
C PHE A 41 8.09 0.88 1.17
N VAL A 42 7.44 1.94 1.64
CA VAL A 42 7.91 2.74 2.78
C VAL A 42 6.74 2.94 3.74
N GLY A 43 7.01 2.73 5.02
CA GLY A 43 6.01 2.78 6.08
C GLY A 43 6.60 3.39 7.34
N THR A 44 5.78 4.10 8.11
CA THR A 44 6.17 4.63 9.43
C THR A 44 5.19 4.15 10.49
N SER A 45 5.70 3.67 11.63
CA SER A 45 4.89 3.19 12.76
C SER A 45 3.98 2.01 12.38
N ALA A 46 2.68 2.22 12.21
CA ALA A 46 1.72 1.16 11.88
C ALA A 46 1.55 0.96 10.37
N GLY A 47 2.02 1.92 9.56
CA GLY A 47 2.08 1.83 8.10
C GLY A 47 3.29 1.03 7.63
#